data_AF-A0AAV4BV72-F1
#
_entry.id   AF-A0AAV4BV72-F1
#
_cell.length_a   1.000
_cell.length_b   1.000
_cell.length_c   1.000
_cell.angle_alpha   90.00
_cell.angle_beta   90.00
_cell.angle_gamma   90.00
#
_symmetry.space_group_name_H-M   'P 1'
#
loop_
_entity.id
_entity.type
_entity.pdbx_description
1 polymer ?
#
loop_
_entity_poly.entity_id
_entity_poly.type
_entity_poly.pdbx_seq_one_letter_code
_entity_poly.pdbx_strand_id
1 'polypeptide(L)'
;MKKWSSSLCVLLSGRAMDCYGRLSAEQAKDYDKVKEALMKRYDLTEDSYRREFRTCKLAEGESPYVFIVRIVTYLDRWIALSKTDNSYEKLKELIVRE
;
A
#
# COMPACT_ATOMS: atom_id res chain seq x y z
N MET A 1 -3.01 2.04 28.77
CA MET A 1 -3.23 1.60 27.38
C MET A 1 -3.12 2.81 26.46
N LYS A 2 -2.11 2.87 25.59
CA LYS A 2 -1.93 3.99 24.65
C LYS A 2 -3.05 3.94 23.58
N LYS A 3 -3.92 4.95 23.52
CA LYS A 3 -4.98 5.07 22.49
C LYS A 3 -4.39 5.61 21.18
N TRP A 4 -3.61 4.78 20.48
CA TRP A 4 -2.96 5.14 19.22
C TRP A 4 -3.95 5.60 18.14
N SER A 5 -5.16 5.04 18.10
CA SER A 5 -6.23 5.44 17.17
C SER A 5 -6.69 6.89 17.40
N SER A 6 -6.86 7.30 18.66
CA SER A 6 -7.23 8.68 19.01
C SER A 6 -6.13 9.68 18.67
N SER A 7 -4.85 9.32 18.89
CA SER A 7 -3.72 10.17 18.49
C SER A 7 -3.56 10.27 16.97
N LEU A 8 -3.80 9.17 16.24
CA LEU A 8 -3.74 9.16 14.79
C LEU A 8 -4.80 10.06 14.17
N CYS A 9 -6.04 10.00 14.68
CA CYS A 9 -7.16 10.81 14.18
C CYS A 9 -6.85 12.32 14.14
N VAL A 10 -6.18 12.84 15.18
CA VAL A 10 -5.79 14.26 15.27
C VAL A 10 -4.78 14.68 14.19
N LEU A 11 -4.05 13.73 13.62
CA LEU A 11 -3.06 13.97 12.56
C LEU A 11 -3.63 13.81 11.15
N LEU A 12 -4.86 13.28 11.01
CA LEU A 12 -5.49 13.10 9.71
C LEU A 12 -6.06 14.42 9.21
N SER A 13 -5.91 14.67 7.92
CA SER A 13 -6.46 15.85 7.24
C SER A 13 -6.93 15.50 5.83
N GLY A 14 -7.84 16.32 5.30
CA GLY A 14 -8.42 16.14 3.96
C GLY A 14 -8.96 14.72 3.73
N ARG A 15 -8.53 14.10 2.61
CA ARG A 15 -9.01 12.76 2.18
C ARG A 15 -8.82 11.66 3.22
N ALA A 16 -7.81 11.77 4.09
CA ALA A 16 -7.56 10.80 5.16
C ALA A 16 -8.59 10.95 6.28
N MET A 17 -8.97 12.18 6.63
CA MET A 17 -10.00 12.46 7.62
C MET A 17 -11.39 12.04 7.12
N ASP A 18 -11.68 12.26 5.83
CA ASP A 18 -12.92 11.79 5.20
C ASP A 18 -13.04 10.26 5.26
N CYS A 19 -11.92 9.55 5.09
CA CYS A 19 -11.88 8.10 5.22
C CYS A 19 -12.16 7.66 6.65
N TYR A 20 -11.56 8.33 7.63
CA TYR A 20 -11.79 8.06 9.05
C TYR A 20 -13.25 8.30 9.45
N GLY A 21 -13.87 9.39 8.98
CA GLY A 21 -15.27 9.73 9.28
C GLY A 21 -16.29 8.73 8.71
N ARG A 22 -15.90 7.87 7.76
CA ARG A 22 -16.74 6.80 7.21
C ARG A 22 -16.67 5.49 8.00
N LEU A 23 -15.75 5.37 8.96
CA LEU A 23 -15.64 4.20 9.82
C LEU A 23 -16.69 4.25 10.94
N SER A 24 -17.19 3.08 11.35
CA SER A 24 -18.01 2.97 12.58
C SER A 24 -17.21 3.39 13.81
N ALA A 25 -17.91 3.74 14.90
CA ALA A 25 -17.27 4.14 16.16
C ALA A 25 -16.35 3.04 16.73
N GLU A 26 -16.67 1.77 16.49
CA GLU A 26 -15.89 0.60 16.87
C GLU A 26 -14.63 0.47 16.01
N GLN A 27 -14.75 0.60 14.69
CA GLN A 27 -13.61 0.55 13.77
C GLN A 27 -12.66 1.75 13.96
N ALA A 28 -13.20 2.93 14.24
CA ALA A 28 -12.44 4.15 14.47
C ALA A 28 -11.58 4.11 15.75
N LYS A 29 -11.90 3.21 16.70
CA LYS A 29 -11.11 2.95 17.91
C LYS A 29 -10.00 1.93 17.68
N ASP A 30 -10.09 1.11 16.63
CA ASP A 30 -9.10 0.11 16.25
C ASP A 30 -8.08 0.72 15.27
N TYR A 31 -6.82 0.81 15.72
CA TYR A 31 -5.74 1.37 14.91
C TYR A 31 -5.50 0.57 13.63
N ASP A 32 -5.59 -0.76 13.68
CA ASP A 32 -5.32 -1.60 12.52
C ASP A 32 -6.42 -1.43 11.46
N LYS A 33 -7.67 -1.24 11.89
CA LYS A 33 -8.79 -0.93 10.98
C LYS A 33 -8.67 0.44 10.35
N VAL A 34 -8.27 1.46 11.12
CA VAL A 34 -8.01 2.81 10.59
C VAL A 34 -6.85 2.76 9.59
N LYS A 35 -5.76 2.09 9.93
CA LYS A 35 -4.60 1.91 9.04
C LYS A 35 -4.99 1.18 7.75
N GLU A 36 -5.74 0.09 7.83
CA GLU A 36 -6.21 -0.68 6.68
C GLU A 36 -7.10 0.18 5.75
N ALA A 37 -8.04 0.93 6.32
CA ALA A 37 -8.92 1.81 5.56
C ALA A 37 -8.14 2.92 4.84
N LEU A 38 -7.16 3.53 5.52
CA LEU A 38 -6.27 4.51 4.91
C LEU A 38 -5.43 3.90 3.79
N MET A 39 -4.81 2.74 4.03
CA MET A 39 -4.03 2.06 3.00
C MET A 39 -4.87 1.75 1.76
N LYS A 40 -6.10 1.27 1.92
CA LYS A 40 -7.04 1.06 0.81
C LYS A 40 -7.41 2.36 0.10
N ARG A 41 -7.68 3.44 0.84
CA ARG A 41 -8.08 4.74 0.25
C ARG A 41 -7.00 5.37 -0.62
N TYR A 42 -5.74 5.07 -0.33
CA TYR A 42 -4.57 5.58 -1.06
C TYR A 42 -3.94 4.53 -1.98
N ASP A 43 -4.63 3.41 -2.25
CA ASP A 43 -4.14 2.31 -3.09
C ASP A 43 -2.75 1.77 -2.65
N LEU A 44 -2.47 1.81 -1.35
CA LEU A 44 -1.24 1.29 -0.74
C LEU A 44 -1.41 -0.17 -0.32
N THR A 45 -1.93 -1.00 -1.22
CA THR A 45 -2.21 -2.42 -0.98
C THR A 45 -1.35 -3.32 -1.86
N GLU A 46 -1.20 -4.58 -1.45
CA GLU A 46 -0.48 -5.60 -2.22
C GLU A 46 -1.01 -5.67 -3.67
N ASP A 47 -2.32 -5.80 -3.84
CA ASP A 47 -2.97 -5.89 -5.14
C ASP A 47 -2.72 -4.65 -6.02
N SER A 48 -2.70 -3.46 -5.41
CA SER A 48 -2.47 -2.21 -6.13
C SER A 48 -1.04 -2.17 -6.66
N TYR A 49 -0.04 -2.42 -5.81
CA TYR A 49 1.35 -2.46 -6.24
C TYR A 49 1.65 -3.58 -7.25
N ARG A 50 1.01 -4.75 -7.10
CA ARG A 50 1.06 -5.83 -8.11
C ARG A 50 0.55 -5.34 -9.47
N ARG A 51 -0.64 -4.71 -9.48
CA ARG A 51 -1.25 -4.19 -10.71
C ARG A 51 -0.37 -3.13 -11.35
N GLU A 52 0.12 -2.17 -10.56
CA GLU A 52 1.01 -1.11 -11.06
C GLU A 52 2.30 -1.71 -11.64
N PHE A 53 2.94 -2.69 -10.97
CA PHE A 53 4.11 -3.39 -11.49
C PHE A 53 3.84 -4.07 -12.85
N ARG A 54 2.73 -4.83 -12.96
CA ARG A 54 2.40 -5.61 -14.17
C ARG A 54 1.90 -4.76 -15.34
N THR A 55 1.27 -3.62 -15.05
CA THR A 55 0.69 -2.75 -16.08
C THR A 55 1.54 -1.52 -16.37
N CYS A 56 2.66 -1.34 -15.64
CA CYS A 56 3.56 -0.21 -15.82
C CYS A 56 4.06 -0.15 -17.27
N LYS A 57 3.94 1.03 -17.88
CA LYS A 57 4.49 1.36 -19.18
C LYS A 57 5.36 2.59 -19.06
N LEU A 58 6.30 2.74 -19.99
CA LEU A 58 7.10 3.96 -20.10
C LEU A 58 6.13 5.11 -20.38
N ALA A 59 6.16 6.15 -19.55
CA ALA A 59 5.33 7.33 -19.76
C ALA A 59 5.92 8.20 -20.89
N GLU A 60 5.07 8.98 -21.55
CA GLU A 60 5.56 9.95 -22.55
C GLU A 60 6.54 10.94 -21.92
N GLY A 61 7.72 11.06 -22.52
CA GLY A 61 8.78 11.94 -22.02
C GLY A 61 9.54 11.41 -20.80
N GLU A 62 9.22 10.22 -20.30
CA GLU A 62 9.95 9.59 -19.21
C GLU A 62 11.26 8.96 -19.69
N SER A 63 12.34 9.13 -18.91
CA SER A 63 13.60 8.44 -19.20
C SER A 63 13.52 6.96 -18.78
N PRO A 64 14.19 6.05 -19.52
CA PRO A 64 14.23 4.63 -19.16
C PRO A 64 14.73 4.37 -17.72
N TYR A 65 15.62 5.22 -17.21
CA TYR A 65 16.12 5.11 -15.83
C TYR A 65 15.01 5.37 -14.81
N VAL A 66 14.23 6.44 -14.99
CA VAL A 66 13.12 6.78 -14.09
C VAL A 66 12.06 5.68 -14.11
N PHE A 67 11.79 5.11 -15.29
CA PHE A 67 10.88 3.98 -15.45
C PHE A 67 11.33 2.74 -14.68
N ILE A 68 12.62 2.38 -14.77
CA ILE A 68 13.18 1.24 -14.02
C ILE A 68 13.04 1.47 -12.52
N VAL A 69 13.39 2.66 -12.02
CA VAL A 69 13.24 3.01 -10.60
C VAL A 69 11.79 2.86 -10.14
N ARG A 70 10.83 3.29 -10.97
CA ARG A 70 9.40 3.16 -10.66
C ARG A 70 8.95 1.70 -10.61
N ILE A 71 9.34 0.89 -11.59
CA ILE A 71 9.02 -0.55 -11.61
C ILE A 71 9.61 -1.27 -10.40
N VAL A 72 10.88 -1.01 -10.07
CA VAL A 72 11.54 -1.60 -8.89
C VAL A 72 10.80 -1.20 -7.61
N THR A 73 10.41 0.06 -7.49
CA THR A 73 9.64 0.54 -6.33
C THR A 73 8.31 -0.20 -6.18
N TYR A 74 7.59 -0.46 -7.27
CA TYR A 74 6.35 -1.22 -7.21
C TYR A 74 6.59 -2.67 -6.79
N LEU A 75 7.63 -3.31 -7.33
CA LEU A 75 8.00 -4.67 -6.96
C LEU A 75 8.36 -4.77 -5.46
N ASP A 76 9.22 -3.88 -4.96
CA ASP A 76 9.65 -3.88 -3.56
C ASP A 76 8.48 -3.69 -2.60
N ARG A 77 7.55 -2.78 -2.94
CA ARG A 77 6.34 -2.55 -2.14
C ARG A 77 5.39 -3.73 -2.19
N TRP A 78 5.25 -4.38 -3.34
CA TRP A 78 4.46 -5.59 -3.48
C TRP A 78 5.03 -6.72 -2.62
N ILE A 79 6.34 -7.00 -2.71
CA ILE A 79 7.03 -8.02 -1.89
C ILE A 79 6.88 -7.74 -0.40
N ALA A 80 7.08 -6.48 0.02
CA ALA A 80 6.96 -6.09 1.42
C ALA A 80 5.55 -6.32 1.99
N LEU A 81 4.51 -6.20 1.16
CA LEU A 81 3.11 -6.38 1.57
C LEU A 81 2.60 -7.82 1.44
N SER A 82 3.18 -8.63 0.55
CA SER A 82 2.80 -10.03 0.34
C SER A 82 3.16 -10.95 1.50
N LYS A 83 3.96 -10.46 2.46
CA LYS A 83 4.48 -11.23 3.61
C LYS A 83 5.22 -12.50 3.18
N THR A 84 5.70 -12.53 1.93
CA THR A 84 6.47 -13.63 1.37
C THR A 84 7.90 -13.55 1.87
N ASP A 85 8.53 -14.70 2.12
CA ASP A 85 9.95 -14.75 2.46
C ASP A 85 10.79 -14.20 1.30
N ASN A 86 11.84 -13.43 1.59
CA ASN A 86 12.68 -12.78 0.59
C ASN A 86 13.71 -13.74 -0.02
N SER A 87 13.39 -15.03 -0.07
CA SER A 87 14.18 -16.03 -0.78
C SER A 87 13.82 -16.00 -2.26
N TYR A 88 14.82 -16.24 -3.10
CA TYR A 88 14.67 -16.20 -4.55
C TYR A 88 13.54 -17.13 -5.06
N GLU A 89 13.43 -18.31 -4.48
CA GLU A 89 12.41 -19.32 -4.78
C GLU A 89 11.01 -18.82 -4.44
N LYS A 90 10.84 -18.19 -3.28
CA LYS A 90 9.55 -17.64 -2.85
C LYS A 90 9.14 -16.40 -3.64
N LEU A 91 10.11 -15.57 -4.03
CA LEU A 91 9.87 -14.45 -4.94
C LEU A 91 9.46 -14.94 -6.33
N LYS A 92 10.11 -15.99 -6.85
CA LYS A 92 9.68 -16.63 -8.10
C LYS A 92 8.26 -17.16 -8.01
N GLU A 93 7.94 -17.90 -6.95
CA GLU A 93 6.58 -18.42 -6.73
C GLU A 93 5.57 -17.28 -6.67
N LEU A 94 5.86 -16.20 -5.94
CA LEU A 94 5.00 -15.01 -5.84
C LEU A 94 4.73 -14.39 -7.22
N ILE A 95 5.78 -14.26 -8.04
CA ILE A 95 5.65 -13.66 -9.38
C ILE A 95 4.93 -14.62 -10.33
N VAL A 96 5.14 -15.94 -10.25
CA VAL A 96 4.56 -16.90 -11.21
C VAL A 96 3.12 -17.26 -10.88
N ARG A 97 2.73 -17.30 -9.59
CA ARG A 97 1.37 -17.65 -9.16
C ARG A 97 0.31 -16.65 -9.65
N GLU A 98 0.71 -15.42 -9.92
CA GLU A 98 -0.15 -14.28 -10.22
C GLU A 98 -0.01 -13.80 -11.68
#